data_AF-A0A2G5DAH3-F1
#
_entry.id   AF-A0A2G5DAH3-F1
#
_cell.length_a   1.000
_cell.length_b   1.000
_cell.length_c   1.000
_cell.angle_alpha   90.00
_cell.angle_beta   90.00
_cell.angle_gamma   90.00
#
_symmetry.space_group_name_H-M   'P 1'
#
loop_
_entity.id
_entity.type
_entity.pdbx_description
1 polymer ?
#
loop_
_entity_poly.entity_id
_entity_poly.type
_entity_poly.pdbx_seq_one_letter_code
_entity_poly.pdbx_strand_id
1 'polypeptide(L)'
;MWVFYGLPFVTGNNTLVISINSVGLFLEVCYVVGFIYYCHTNKQRVNVGFKGIGIAVIFALAAFFELYFDKSKTTRKLVAGIQSTVFSVCLYAMPLDVMRTVIKTKSAEYMPFPLCCAGFANGIVWSIYALMSKPVDIYILIANGIGAILGAVQIMLWLVYRNGPKAGEKPTQNKAELSSEDSIV
;
A
#
# COMPACT_ATOMS: atom_id res chain seq x y z
N MET A 1 6.89 1.45 -11.15
CA MET A 1 6.01 1.05 -12.27
C MET A 1 5.04 2.14 -12.70
N TRP A 2 4.20 2.71 -11.83
CA TRP A 2 3.24 3.76 -12.22
C TRP A 2 3.85 5.00 -12.89
N VAL A 3 5.05 5.43 -12.47
CA VAL A 3 5.79 6.50 -13.18
C VAL A 3 6.02 6.10 -14.64
N PHE A 4 6.53 4.90 -14.90
CA PHE A 4 6.77 4.38 -16.24
C PHE A 4 5.48 4.21 -17.04
N TYR A 5 4.44 3.64 -16.43
CA TYR A 5 3.11 3.51 -17.04
C TYR A 5 2.57 4.86 -17.52
N GLY A 6 2.75 5.92 -16.72
CA GLY A 6 2.26 7.25 -17.02
C GLY A 6 3.00 7.99 -18.14
N LEU A 7 4.21 7.56 -18.52
CA LEU A 7 5.05 8.30 -19.48
C LEU A 7 4.36 8.46 -20.84
N PRO A 8 4.54 9.60 -21.54
CA PRO A 8 3.81 9.91 -22.79
C PRO A 8 4.00 8.87 -23.92
N PHE A 9 5.10 8.13 -23.87
CA PHE A 9 5.41 7.07 -24.82
C PHE A 9 4.76 5.72 -24.47
N VAL A 10 4.22 5.56 -23.24
CA VAL A 10 3.43 4.40 -22.79
C VAL A 10 1.93 4.75 -22.78
N THR A 11 1.54 5.78 -22.04
CA THR A 11 0.16 6.31 -22.02
C THR A 11 0.16 7.77 -22.43
N GLY A 12 -0.59 8.10 -23.49
CA GLY A 12 -0.47 9.37 -24.20
C GLY A 12 -0.78 10.65 -23.39
N ASN A 13 -1.36 10.55 -22.17
CA ASN A 13 -1.56 11.67 -21.26
C ASN A 13 -1.97 11.22 -19.84
N ASN A 14 -0.99 10.86 -18.99
CA ASN A 14 -1.22 10.46 -17.59
C ASN A 14 -0.36 11.29 -16.61
N THR A 15 -0.28 12.59 -16.84
CA THR A 15 0.60 13.52 -16.07
C THR A 15 0.35 13.48 -14.57
N LEU A 16 -0.91 13.35 -14.12
CA LEU A 16 -1.24 13.23 -12.69
C LEU A 16 -0.67 11.95 -12.07
N VAL A 17 -0.67 10.84 -12.83
CA VAL A 17 -0.07 9.57 -12.40
C VAL A 17 1.45 9.74 -12.28
N ILE A 18 2.09 10.37 -13.27
CA ILE A 18 3.53 10.64 -13.24
C ILE A 18 3.88 11.50 -12.03
N SER A 19 3.21 12.63 -11.83
CA SER A 19 3.59 13.62 -10.83
C SER A 19 3.53 13.05 -9.42
N ILE A 20 2.40 12.45 -9.03
CA ILE A 20 2.24 11.93 -7.67
C ILE A 20 3.19 10.76 -7.39
N ASN A 21 3.38 9.86 -8.37
CA ASN A 21 4.24 8.69 -8.18
C ASN A 21 5.72 9.09 -8.21
N SER A 22 6.09 10.17 -8.90
CA SER A 22 7.46 10.71 -8.87
C SER A 22 7.77 11.35 -7.53
N VAL A 23 6.81 12.09 -6.94
CA VAL A 23 6.93 12.60 -5.57
C VAL A 23 7.02 11.44 -4.57
N GLY A 24 6.17 10.42 -4.71
CA GLY A 24 6.22 9.21 -3.89
C GLY A 24 7.57 8.50 -3.96
N LEU A 25 8.08 8.28 -5.18
CA LEU A 25 9.40 7.68 -5.39
C LEU A 25 10.52 8.50 -4.76
N PHE A 26 10.48 9.84 -4.88
CA PHE A 26 11.46 10.72 -4.25
C PHE A 26 11.41 10.60 -2.71
N LEU A 27 10.23 10.59 -2.12
CA LEU A 27 10.04 10.42 -0.67
C LEU A 27 10.52 9.03 -0.20
N GLU A 28 10.25 7.97 -0.96
CA GLU A 28 10.74 6.61 -0.69
C GLU A 28 12.26 6.54 -0.73
N VAL A 29 12.90 7.15 -1.74
CA VAL A 29 14.37 7.22 -1.83
C VAL A 29 14.94 7.98 -0.64
N CYS A 30 14.37 9.15 -0.29
CA CYS A 30 14.79 9.91 0.89
C CYS A 30 14.66 9.07 2.17
N TYR A 31 13.56 8.34 2.34
CA TYR A 31 13.33 7.46 3.48
C TYR A 31 14.36 6.34 3.55
N VAL A 32 14.63 5.65 2.45
CA VAL A 32 15.61 4.55 2.39
C VAL A 32 17.04 5.07 2.63
N VAL A 33 17.40 6.22 2.06
CA VAL A 33 18.71 6.87 2.30
C VAL A 33 18.85 7.26 3.78
N GLY A 34 17.82 7.88 4.35
CA GLY A 34 17.78 8.19 5.78
C GLY A 34 17.95 6.93 6.64
N PHE A 35 17.22 5.86 6.33
CA PHE A 35 17.36 4.57 7.01
C PHE A 35 18.80 4.02 6.90
N ILE A 36 19.40 4.02 5.70
CA ILE A 36 20.76 3.52 5.48
C ILE A 36 21.78 4.35 6.29
N TYR A 37 21.59 5.66 6.35
CA TYR A 37 22.46 6.58 7.11
C TYR A 37 22.36 6.34 8.63
N TYR A 38 21.14 6.28 9.17
CA TYR A 38 20.90 6.19 10.61
C TYR A 38 20.88 4.76 11.16
N CYS A 39 20.78 3.72 10.33
CA CYS A 39 20.75 2.35 10.85
C CYS A 39 22.09 1.99 11.51
N HIS A 40 22.01 1.45 12.73
CA HIS A 40 23.17 1.11 13.55
C HIS A 40 23.87 -0.18 13.09
N THR A 41 23.12 -1.12 12.53
CA THR A 41 23.67 -2.45 12.17
C THR A 41 24.12 -2.48 10.71
N ASN A 42 25.41 -2.70 10.48
CA ASN A 42 25.96 -2.87 9.12
C ASN A 42 25.24 -3.98 8.32
N LYS A 43 24.84 -5.08 8.98
CA LYS A 43 24.04 -6.15 8.35
C LYS A 43 22.70 -5.65 7.82
N GLN A 44 21.99 -4.82 8.58
CA GLN A 44 20.71 -4.24 8.13
C GLN A 44 20.93 -3.24 6.98
N ARG A 45 21.98 -2.41 7.10
CA ARG A 45 22.38 -1.45 6.07
C ARG A 45 22.60 -2.13 4.72
N VAL A 46 23.44 -3.16 4.69
CA VAL A 46 23.77 -3.90 3.47
C VAL A 46 22.55 -4.66 2.96
N ASN A 47 21.76 -5.28 3.83
CA ASN A 47 20.55 -6.02 3.41
C ASN A 47 19.50 -5.11 2.75
N VAL A 48 19.21 -3.96 3.35
CA VAL A 48 18.25 -3.00 2.80
C VAL A 48 18.80 -2.36 1.52
N GLY A 49 20.08 -1.96 1.51
CA GLY A 49 20.73 -1.42 0.32
C GLY A 49 20.72 -2.41 -0.86
N PHE A 50 21.12 -3.66 -0.62
CA PHE A 50 21.13 -4.71 -1.64
C PHE A 50 19.73 -5.01 -2.18
N LYS A 51 18.72 -5.12 -1.31
CA LYS A 51 17.32 -5.31 -1.73
C LYS A 51 16.79 -4.13 -2.53
N GLY A 52 17.09 -2.91 -2.08
CA GLY A 52 16.69 -1.67 -2.78
C GLY A 52 17.28 -1.60 -4.18
N ILE A 53 18.58 -1.86 -4.33
CA ILE A 53 19.26 -1.94 -5.63
C ILE A 53 18.65 -3.06 -6.48
N GLY A 54 18.44 -4.24 -5.91
CA GLY A 54 17.81 -5.38 -6.60
C GLY A 54 16.44 -5.02 -7.19
N ILE A 55 15.57 -4.39 -6.39
CA ILE A 55 14.26 -3.93 -6.85
C ILE A 55 14.39 -2.88 -7.97
N ALA A 56 15.30 -1.90 -7.81
CA ALA A 56 15.54 -0.89 -8.84
C ALA A 56 16.03 -1.49 -10.16
N VAL A 57 16.94 -2.47 -10.10
CA VAL A 57 17.44 -3.19 -11.28
C VAL A 57 16.33 -4.00 -11.94
N ILE A 58 15.50 -4.70 -11.18
CA ILE A 58 14.36 -5.47 -11.72
C ILE A 58 13.42 -4.54 -12.49
N PHE A 59 13.08 -3.37 -11.92
CA PHE A 59 12.22 -2.40 -12.59
C PHE A 59 12.88 -1.76 -13.82
N ALA A 60 14.18 -1.46 -13.75
CA ALA A 60 14.92 -0.93 -14.89
C ALA A 60 15.00 -1.95 -16.05
N LEU A 61 15.24 -3.22 -15.75
CA LEU A 61 15.24 -4.29 -16.74
C LEU A 61 13.86 -4.50 -17.34
N ALA A 62 12.79 -4.57 -16.53
CA ALA A 62 11.42 -4.69 -17.03
C ALA A 62 11.09 -3.56 -18.02
N ALA A 63 11.36 -2.31 -17.64
CA ALA A 63 11.19 -1.16 -18.52
C ALA A 63 12.07 -1.26 -19.78
N PHE A 64 13.33 -1.66 -19.66
CA PHE A 64 14.23 -1.84 -20.80
C PHE A 64 13.71 -2.89 -21.78
N PHE A 65 13.31 -4.06 -21.29
CA PHE A 65 12.76 -5.15 -22.11
C PHE A 65 11.51 -4.70 -22.86
N GLU A 66 10.60 -3.97 -22.20
CA GLU A 66 9.40 -3.42 -22.82
C GLU A 66 9.72 -2.39 -23.91
N LEU A 67 10.69 -1.51 -23.68
CA LEU A 67 11.10 -0.52 -24.67
C LEU A 67 11.86 -1.13 -25.86
N TYR A 68 12.63 -2.19 -25.61
CA TYR A 68 13.50 -2.81 -26.60
C TYR A 68 12.76 -3.76 -27.54
N PHE A 69 11.91 -4.63 -26.99
CA PHE A 69 11.24 -5.67 -27.77
C PHE A 69 9.93 -5.20 -28.43
N ASP A 70 9.34 -4.11 -27.96
CA ASP A 70 7.99 -3.73 -28.36
C ASP A 70 7.92 -2.32 -28.94
N LYS A 71 7.61 -2.25 -30.24
CA LYS A 71 7.48 -0.98 -30.97
C LYS A 71 6.06 -0.40 -30.89
N SER A 72 5.06 -1.17 -30.42
CA SER A 72 3.67 -0.72 -30.37
C SER A 72 3.33 -0.05 -29.04
N LYS A 73 2.75 1.16 -29.10
CA LYS A 73 2.25 1.85 -27.89
C LYS A 73 1.16 1.03 -27.17
N THR A 74 0.35 0.28 -27.91
CA THR A 74 -0.75 -0.53 -27.34
C THR A 74 -0.22 -1.65 -26.46
N THR A 75 0.78 -2.39 -26.95
CA THR A 75 1.34 -3.52 -26.23
C THR A 75 2.18 -3.05 -25.04
N ARG A 76 2.93 -1.95 -25.18
CA ARG A 76 3.62 -1.29 -24.06
C ARG A 76 2.65 -0.85 -22.96
N LYS A 77 1.52 -0.22 -23.32
CA LYS A 77 0.47 0.15 -22.35
C LYS A 77 -0.09 -1.08 -21.63
N LEU A 78 -0.36 -2.16 -22.37
CA LEU A 78 -0.90 -3.41 -21.81
C LEU A 78 0.06 -4.02 -20.79
N VAL A 79 1.33 -4.21 -21.16
CA VAL A 79 2.33 -4.85 -20.28
C VAL A 79 2.60 -4.00 -19.05
N ALA A 80 2.91 -2.70 -19.23
CA ALA A 80 3.19 -1.80 -18.13
C ALA A 80 1.97 -1.63 -17.20
N GLY A 81 0.75 -1.65 -17.76
CA GLY A 81 -0.49 -1.59 -17.02
C GLY A 81 -0.69 -2.81 -16.14
N ILE A 82 -0.58 -4.02 -16.71
CA ILE A 82 -0.69 -5.28 -15.96
C ILE A 82 0.32 -5.33 -14.82
N GLN A 83 1.59 -5.04 -15.11
CA GLN A 83 2.62 -5.04 -14.07
C GLN A 83 2.31 -4.04 -12.96
N SER A 84 1.97 -2.79 -13.31
CA SER A 84 1.65 -1.74 -12.33
C SER A 84 0.48 -2.15 -11.44
N THR A 85 -0.58 -2.74 -12.03
CA THR A 85 -1.73 -3.26 -11.28
C THR A 85 -1.33 -4.43 -10.37
N VAL A 86 -0.60 -5.42 -10.87
CA VAL A 86 -0.16 -6.58 -10.07
C VAL A 86 0.67 -6.14 -8.87
N PHE A 87 1.69 -5.29 -9.09
CA PHE A 87 2.51 -4.77 -7.98
C PHE A 87 1.67 -4.00 -6.96
N SER A 88 0.71 -3.19 -7.41
CA SER A 88 -0.19 -2.46 -6.50
C SER A 88 -1.04 -3.40 -5.67
N VAL A 89 -1.59 -4.45 -6.27
CA VAL A 89 -2.39 -5.45 -5.56
C VAL A 89 -1.53 -6.22 -4.54
N CYS A 90 -0.29 -6.56 -4.90
CA CYS A 90 0.64 -7.18 -3.96
C CYS A 90 0.96 -6.27 -2.75
N LEU A 91 1.07 -4.95 -2.95
CA LEU A 91 1.29 -4.01 -1.85
C LEU A 91 0.15 -4.01 -0.84
N TYR A 92 -1.08 -4.38 -1.25
CA TYR A 92 -2.20 -4.53 -0.33
C TYR A 92 -2.07 -5.70 0.66
N ALA A 93 -1.06 -6.57 0.51
CA ALA A 93 -0.71 -7.53 1.55
C ALA A 93 -0.38 -6.86 2.89
N MET A 94 0.21 -5.65 2.87
CA MET A 94 0.54 -4.90 4.08
C MET A 94 -0.70 -4.47 4.89
N PRO A 95 -1.68 -3.73 4.34
CA PRO A 95 -2.89 -3.39 5.07
C PRO A 95 -3.72 -4.62 5.49
N LEU A 96 -3.69 -5.71 4.71
CA LEU A 96 -4.30 -6.99 5.11
C LEU A 96 -3.68 -7.57 6.39
N ASP A 97 -2.35 -7.52 6.52
CA ASP A 97 -1.65 -7.99 7.71
C ASP A 97 -1.96 -7.12 8.95
N VAL A 98 -2.06 -5.80 8.77
CA VAL A 98 -2.50 -4.89 9.84
C VAL A 98 -3.94 -5.20 10.26
N MET A 99 -4.86 -5.39 9.32
CA MET A 99 -6.25 -5.79 9.60
C MET A 99 -6.31 -7.11 10.36
N ARG A 100 -5.51 -8.11 9.95
CA ARG A 100 -5.39 -9.38 10.66
C ARG A 100 -4.93 -9.19 12.10
N THR A 101 -3.95 -8.30 12.32
CA THR A 101 -3.46 -7.95 13.65
C THR A 101 -4.57 -7.33 14.49
N VAL A 102 -5.30 -6.33 13.98
CA VAL A 102 -6.43 -5.69 14.68
C VAL A 102 -7.51 -6.70 15.09
N ILE A 103 -7.85 -7.65 14.21
CA ILE A 103 -8.85 -8.68 14.51
C ILE A 103 -8.36 -9.63 15.62
N LYS A 104 -7.08 -10.00 15.61
CA LYS A 104 -6.47 -10.89 16.61
C LYS A 104 -6.29 -10.22 17.97
N THR A 105 -5.80 -8.99 17.99
CA THR A 105 -5.56 -8.23 19.22
C THR A 105 -6.81 -7.55 19.74
N LYS A 106 -7.88 -7.52 18.94
CA LYS A 106 -9.13 -6.81 19.23
C LYS A 106 -8.91 -5.31 19.49
N SER A 107 -7.84 -4.74 18.95
CA SER A 107 -7.40 -3.37 19.19
C SER A 107 -6.93 -2.69 17.91
N ALA A 108 -7.42 -1.49 17.66
CA ALA A 108 -7.10 -0.69 16.48
C ALA A 108 -5.89 0.26 16.68
N GLU A 109 -5.08 0.05 17.72
CA GLU A 109 -3.97 0.96 18.07
C GLU A 109 -2.93 1.16 16.96
N TYR A 110 -2.55 0.07 16.27
CA TYR A 110 -1.60 0.13 15.14
C TYR A 110 -2.25 0.57 13.82
N MET A 111 -3.54 0.93 13.85
CA MET A 111 -4.32 1.34 12.67
C MET A 111 -4.90 2.74 12.89
N PRO A 112 -4.12 3.81 12.68
CA PRO A 112 -4.58 5.17 12.92
C PRO A 112 -5.70 5.57 11.95
N PHE A 113 -6.81 6.07 12.49
CA PHE A 113 -8.00 6.45 11.71
C PHE A 113 -7.73 7.40 10.53
N PRO A 114 -6.91 8.48 10.68
CA PRO A 114 -6.64 9.38 9.56
C PRO A 114 -5.99 8.68 8.36
N LEU A 115 -5.16 7.65 8.62
CA LEU A 115 -4.51 6.88 7.57
C LEU A 115 -5.51 6.01 6.81
N CYS A 116 -6.47 5.38 7.52
CA CYS A 116 -7.54 4.62 6.89
C CYS A 116 -8.43 5.50 6.01
N CYS A 117 -8.82 6.67 6.52
CA CYS A 117 -9.61 7.63 5.75
C CYS A 117 -8.86 8.15 4.52
N ALA A 118 -7.57 8.49 4.66
CA ALA A 118 -6.74 8.93 3.55
C ALA A 118 -6.59 7.84 2.49
N GLY A 119 -6.37 6.58 2.90
CA GLY A 119 -6.28 5.43 2.00
C GLY A 119 -7.58 5.19 1.23
N PHE A 120 -8.72 5.24 1.92
CA PHE A 120 -10.05 5.10 1.30
C PHE A 120 -10.34 6.22 0.29
N ALA A 121 -10.12 7.48 0.70
CA ALA A 121 -10.33 8.64 -0.16
C ALA A 121 -9.41 8.59 -1.39
N ASN A 122 -8.14 8.22 -1.21
CA ASN A 122 -7.20 8.02 -2.31
C ASN A 122 -7.70 6.98 -3.31
N GLY A 123 -8.17 5.82 -2.83
CA GLY A 123 -8.74 4.78 -3.68
C GLY A 123 -9.96 5.26 -4.48
N ILE A 124 -10.86 6.02 -3.85
CA ILE A 124 -12.02 6.62 -4.55
C ILE A 124 -11.58 7.62 -5.61
N VAL A 125 -10.72 8.57 -5.26
CA VAL A 125 -10.28 9.64 -6.19
C VAL A 125 -9.64 9.05 -7.43
N TRP A 126 -8.77 8.06 -7.28
CA TRP A 126 -8.13 7.40 -8.43
C TRP A 126 -9.08 6.52 -9.24
N SER A 127 -10.06 5.89 -8.58
CA SER A 127 -11.11 5.14 -9.29
C SER A 127 -11.96 6.07 -10.15
N ILE A 128 -12.33 7.25 -9.62
CA ILE A 128 -13.05 8.29 -10.37
C ILE A 128 -12.18 8.80 -11.53
N TYR A 129 -10.90 9.12 -11.28
CA TYR A 129 -9.96 9.52 -12.33
C TYR A 129 -9.90 8.50 -13.48
N ALA A 130 -9.83 7.21 -13.15
CA ALA A 130 -9.78 6.14 -14.13
C ALA A 130 -11.06 6.03 -14.97
N LEU A 131 -12.23 6.21 -14.35
CA LEU A 131 -13.53 6.23 -15.02
C LEU A 131 -13.73 7.47 -15.89
N MET A 132 -13.16 8.61 -15.50
CA MET A 132 -13.20 9.86 -16.26
C MET A 132 -12.22 9.88 -17.44
N SER A 133 -11.21 9.00 -17.43
CA SER A 133 -10.25 8.86 -18.53
C SER A 133 -10.96 8.39 -19.80
N LYS A 134 -10.58 8.96 -20.95
CA LYS A 134 -11.12 8.58 -22.26
C LYS A 134 -10.01 8.00 -23.15
N PRO A 135 -10.03 6.68 -23.44
CA PRO A 135 -10.91 5.64 -22.89
C PRO A 135 -10.62 5.35 -21.41
N VAL A 136 -11.53 4.62 -20.75
CA VAL A 136 -11.42 4.24 -19.33
C VAL A 136 -10.09 3.52 -19.07
N ASP A 137 -9.38 3.95 -18.04
CA ASP A 137 -8.11 3.33 -17.64
C ASP A 137 -8.35 2.17 -16.67
N ILE A 138 -8.58 0.98 -17.22
CA ILE A 138 -8.92 -0.21 -16.44
C ILE A 138 -7.82 -0.61 -15.43
N TYR A 139 -6.54 -0.33 -15.72
CA TYR A 139 -5.43 -0.70 -14.85
C TYR A 139 -5.41 0.12 -13.57
N ILE A 140 -5.60 1.43 -13.70
CA ILE A 140 -5.74 2.34 -12.56
C ILE A 140 -7.01 2.01 -11.79
N LEU A 141 -8.12 1.73 -12.49
CA LEU A 141 -9.41 1.42 -11.87
C LEU A 141 -9.35 0.14 -11.02
N ILE A 142 -8.79 -0.96 -11.55
CA ILE A 142 -8.68 -2.22 -10.80
C ILE A 142 -7.80 -2.02 -9.56
N ALA A 143 -6.62 -1.43 -9.73
CA ALA A 143 -5.69 -1.24 -8.63
C ALA A 143 -6.30 -0.38 -7.51
N ASN A 144 -6.89 0.76 -7.84
CA ASN A 144 -7.43 1.68 -6.84
C ASN A 144 -8.81 1.30 -6.33
N GLY A 145 -9.61 0.59 -7.13
CA GLY A 145 -10.90 0.05 -6.71
C GLY A 145 -10.74 -1.00 -5.61
N ILE A 146 -9.78 -1.92 -5.75
CA ILE A 146 -9.42 -2.86 -4.68
C ILE A 146 -8.94 -2.10 -3.44
N GLY A 147 -8.09 -1.08 -3.62
CA GLY A 147 -7.62 -0.23 -2.52
C GLY A 147 -8.75 0.49 -1.79
N ALA A 148 -9.75 0.99 -2.51
CA ALA A 148 -10.94 1.63 -1.93
C ALA A 148 -11.76 0.62 -1.12
N ILE A 149 -11.98 -0.59 -1.63
CA ILE A 149 -12.68 -1.65 -0.89
C ILE A 149 -11.94 -1.97 0.41
N LEU A 150 -10.62 -2.16 0.35
CA LEU A 150 -9.81 -2.44 1.53
C LEU A 150 -9.80 -1.27 2.52
N GLY A 151 -9.71 -0.03 2.04
CA GLY A 151 -9.80 1.17 2.87
C GLY A 151 -11.15 1.27 3.60
N ALA A 152 -12.25 0.93 2.93
CA ALA A 152 -13.56 0.85 3.57
C ALA A 152 -13.58 -0.20 4.70
N VAL A 153 -13.02 -1.38 4.45
CA VAL A 153 -12.90 -2.44 5.48
C VAL A 153 -12.02 -1.98 6.64
N GLN A 154 -10.92 -1.27 6.40
CA GLN A 154 -10.08 -0.72 7.46
C GLN A 154 -10.84 0.28 8.33
N ILE A 155 -11.63 1.18 7.74
CA ILE A 155 -12.48 2.12 8.50
C ILE A 155 -13.49 1.34 9.35
N MET A 156 -14.14 0.33 8.79
CA MET A 156 -15.10 -0.50 9.53
C MET A 156 -14.45 -1.24 10.70
N LEU A 157 -13.29 -1.86 10.49
CA LEU A 157 -12.54 -2.53 11.56
C LEU A 157 -12.10 -1.55 12.64
N TRP A 158 -11.64 -0.36 12.25
CA TRP A 158 -11.30 0.67 13.21
C TRP A 158 -12.51 1.06 14.07
N LEU A 159 -13.68 1.29 13.47
CA LEU A 159 -14.90 1.64 14.21
C LEU A 159 -15.31 0.54 15.22
N VAL A 160 -15.14 -0.73 14.86
CA VAL A 160 -15.46 -1.88 15.72
C VAL A 160 -14.44 -2.03 16.87
N TYR A 161 -13.15 -1.82 16.61
CA TYR A 161 -12.06 -2.14 17.55
C TYR A 161 -11.36 -0.91 18.18
N ARG A 162 -11.88 0.31 17.97
CA ARG A 162 -11.30 1.56 18.53
C ARG A 162 -11.27 1.62 20.06
N ASN A 163 -12.15 0.88 20.73
CA ASN A 163 -12.23 0.78 22.19
C ASN A 163 -11.53 -0.48 22.72
N GLY A 164 -10.72 -1.14 21.89
CA GLY A 164 -9.97 -2.32 22.28
C GLY A 164 -8.87 -2.06 23.31
N PRO A 165 -8.28 -3.12 23.88
CA PRO A 165 -7.17 -3.00 24.84
C PRO A 165 -5.99 -2.25 24.24
N LYS A 166 -5.29 -1.45 25.06
CA LYS A 166 -4.04 -0.79 24.62
C LYS A 166 -2.86 -1.77 24.70
N ALA A 167 -1.84 -1.56 23.89
CA ALA A 167 -0.66 -2.38 23.79
C ALA A 167 0.06 -2.43 25.15
N GLY A 168 0.05 -3.61 25.76
CA GLY A 168 0.62 -3.85 27.08
C GLY A 168 -0.42 -4.05 28.20
N GLU A 169 -1.70 -3.78 27.95
CA GLU A 169 -2.78 -4.20 28.86
C GLU A 169 -3.07 -5.69 28.62
N LYS A 170 -2.83 -6.52 29.65
CA LYS A 170 -3.35 -7.89 29.67
C LYS A 170 -4.87 -7.82 29.53
N PRO A 171 -5.52 -8.78 28.85
CA PRO A 171 -6.98 -8.79 28.76
C PRO A 171 -7.52 -8.79 30.19
N THR A 172 -8.25 -7.73 30.54
CA THR A 172 -8.95 -7.63 31.81
C THR A 172 -9.90 -8.82 31.85
N GLN A 173 -9.56 -9.85 32.65
CA GLN A 173 -10.52 -10.88 33.00
C GLN A 173 -11.77 -10.15 33.50
N ASN A 174 -12.92 -10.53 32.93
CA ASN A 174 -14.19 -9.91 33.25
C ASN A 174 -14.34 -9.82 34.77
N LYS A 175 -14.56 -8.61 35.30
CA LYS A 175 -14.89 -8.40 36.73
C LYS A 175 -16.11 -9.21 37.20
N ALA A 176 -16.88 -9.80 36.29
CA ALA A 176 -17.97 -10.71 36.58
C ALA A 176 -17.51 -12.11 37.04
N GLU A 177 -16.34 -12.60 36.62
CA GLU A 177 -15.81 -13.90 37.08
C GLU A 177 -15.25 -13.78 38.51
N LEU A 178 -14.56 -12.69 38.83
CA LEU A 178 -14.00 -12.45 40.16
C LEU A 178 -15.10 -12.29 41.24
N SER A 179 -16.24 -11.66 40.90
CA SER A 179 -17.36 -11.55 41.85
C SER A 179 -18.09 -12.87 42.09
N SER A 180 -18.00 -13.82 41.15
CA SER A 180 -18.62 -15.15 41.30
C SER A 180 -17.77 -16.12 42.12
N GLU A 181 -16.44 -15.94 42.15
CA GLU A 181 -15.57 -16.74 43.04
C GLU A 181 -15.64 -16.24 44.49
N ASP A 182 -15.71 -14.92 44.72
CA ASP A 182 -15.80 -14.33 46.07
C ASP A 182 -17.18 -14.54 46.75
N SER A 183 -18.20 -14.98 46.01
CA SER A 183 -19.53 -15.29 46.57
C SER A 183 -19.75 -16.78 46.85
N ILE A 184 -18.76 -17.62 46.59
CA ILE A 184 -18.79 -19.08 46.84
C ILE A 184 -17.89 -19.46 48.04
N VAL A 185 -17.16 -18.51 48.65
CA VAL A 185 -16.33 -18.71 49.86
C VAL A 185 -16.99 -18.14 51.10
#